data_AF-A0A2U2N5V6-F1
#
_entry.id   AF-A0A2U2N5V6-F1
#
_cell.length_a   1.000
_cell.length_b   1.000
_cell.length_c   1.000
_cell.angle_alpha   90.00
_cell.angle_beta   90.00
_cell.angle_gamma   90.00
#
_symmetry.space_group_name_H-M   'P 1'
#
loop_
_entity.id
_entity.type
_entity.pdbx_description
1 polymer ?
#
loop_
_entity_poly.entity_id
_entity_poly.type
_entity_poly.pdbx_seq_one_letter_code
_entity_poly.pdbx_strand_id
1 'polypeptide(L)'
;MTPIELATRRRVTGLSSGEFAKLFVTLERKVDGESAHWDASDVESWEIVGPPVTAEEHLNETFAAANEFVATLARRLYRTVMPGGGVAPEEGTAITAFPDDLTFWSAQPDFGGIPHALWNIAALQAAEWIRKETGVVCELHAREPLV
;
A
#
# COMPACT_ATOMS: atom_id res chain seq x y z
N MET A 1 19.38 -4.12 -8.41
CA MET A 1 18.81 -3.08 -7.51
C MET A 1 19.78 -2.86 -6.37
N THR A 2 20.17 -1.62 -6.05
CA THR A 2 21.11 -1.35 -4.95
C THR A 2 20.44 -1.42 -3.57
N PRO A 3 21.18 -1.62 -2.47
CA PRO A 3 20.59 -1.65 -1.11
C PRO A 3 19.80 -0.38 -0.77
N ILE A 4 20.33 0.79 -1.15
CA ILE A 4 19.68 2.08 -0.92
C ILE A 4 18.43 2.27 -1.79
N GLU A 5 18.43 1.79 -3.02
CA GLU A 5 17.23 1.78 -3.88
C GLU A 5 16.13 0.92 -3.27
N LEU A 6 16.46 -0.29 -2.80
CA LEU A 6 15.52 -1.19 -2.13
C LEU A 6 14.89 -0.52 -0.90
N ALA A 7 15.74 -0.03 0.01
CA ALA A 7 15.30 0.63 1.24
C ALA A 7 14.40 1.84 0.96
N THR A 8 14.77 2.64 -0.04
CA THR A 8 14.00 3.82 -0.43
C THR A 8 12.64 3.42 -0.99
N ARG A 9 12.60 2.46 -1.93
CA ARG A 9 11.34 2.02 -2.56
C ARG A 9 10.39 1.38 -1.55
N ARG A 10 10.89 0.54 -0.63
CA ARG A 10 10.04 -0.01 0.44
C ARG A 10 9.47 1.08 1.33
N ARG A 11 10.30 2.02 1.80
CA ARG A 11 9.81 3.12 2.66
C ARG A 11 8.77 4.00 1.97
N VAL A 12 8.90 4.24 0.66
CA VAL A 12 7.89 4.98 -0.13
C VAL A 12 6.53 4.26 -0.17
N THR A 13 6.52 2.93 -0.15
CA THR A 13 5.28 2.15 0.00
C THR A 13 4.71 2.14 1.42
N GLY A 14 5.37 2.78 2.39
CA GLY A 14 4.94 2.80 3.79
C GLY A 14 5.00 1.44 4.50
N LEU A 15 5.51 0.40 3.84
CA LEU A 15 5.56 -0.97 4.36
C LEU A 15 6.77 -1.16 5.27
N SER A 16 6.56 -1.83 6.40
CA SER A 16 7.64 -2.47 7.16
C SER A 16 8.28 -3.61 6.35
N SER A 17 9.47 -4.06 6.76
CA SER A 17 10.14 -5.21 6.13
C SER A 17 9.26 -6.46 6.17
N GLY A 18 8.53 -6.68 7.27
CA GLY A 18 7.60 -7.80 7.42
C GLY A 18 6.35 -7.68 6.56
N GLU A 19 5.74 -6.50 6.45
CA GLU A 19 4.60 -6.30 5.55
C GLU A 19 5.01 -6.43 4.08
N PHE A 20 6.20 -5.94 3.73
CA PHE A 20 6.75 -6.09 2.39
C PHE A 20 7.02 -7.55 2.04
N ALA A 21 7.64 -8.31 2.95
CA ALA A 21 7.85 -9.75 2.78
C ALA A 21 6.52 -10.53 2.65
N LYS A 22 5.49 -10.17 3.41
CA LYS A 22 4.14 -10.75 3.26
C LYS A 22 3.51 -10.41 1.92
N LEU A 23 3.59 -9.15 1.50
CA LEU A 23 3.05 -8.70 0.22
C LEU A 23 3.72 -9.43 -0.94
N PHE A 24 5.03 -9.62 -0.84
CA PHE A 24 5.83 -10.41 -1.76
C PHE A 24 5.24 -11.83 -1.93
N VAL A 25 5.03 -12.55 -0.82
CA VAL A 25 4.41 -13.89 -0.83
C VAL A 25 2.96 -13.88 -1.35
N THR A 26 2.18 -12.84 -1.03
CA THR A 26 0.78 -12.72 -1.47
C THR A 26 0.69 -12.48 -2.99
N LEU A 27 1.64 -11.75 -3.56
CA LEU A 27 1.69 -11.43 -5.00
C LEU A 27 2.36 -12.53 -5.83
N GLU A 28 3.29 -13.30 -5.25
CA GLU A 28 3.87 -14.48 -5.89
C GLU A 28 2.84 -15.61 -6.06
N ARG A 29 2.21 -15.67 -7.24
CA ARG A 29 1.55 -16.89 -7.71
C ARG A 29 2.59 -17.87 -8.25
N LYS A 30 3.30 -18.59 -7.36
CA LYS A 30 4.19 -19.74 -7.64
C LYS A 30 5.18 -19.57 -8.81
N VAL A 31 6.46 -19.45 -8.49
CA VAL A 31 7.57 -19.65 -9.45
C VAL A 31 8.14 -21.06 -9.26
N ASP A 32 8.22 -21.85 -10.33
CA ASP A 32 8.88 -23.17 -10.43
C ASP A 32 8.61 -24.23 -9.34
N GLY A 33 7.51 -24.12 -8.59
CA GLY A 33 7.09 -25.14 -7.62
C GLY A 33 7.81 -25.07 -6.27
N GLU A 34 8.80 -24.19 -6.11
CA GLU A 34 9.41 -23.84 -4.83
C GLU A 34 9.19 -22.35 -4.57
N SER A 35 8.36 -22.03 -3.59
CA SER A 35 8.23 -20.65 -3.13
C SER A 35 9.50 -20.26 -2.38
N ALA A 36 10.27 -19.36 -2.97
CA ALA A 36 11.34 -18.67 -2.29
C ALA A 36 10.70 -17.76 -1.23
N HIS A 37 10.40 -18.32 -0.07
CA HIS A 37 9.82 -17.57 1.04
C HIS A 37 10.92 -16.75 1.70
N TRP A 38 10.94 -15.45 1.42
CA TRP A 38 11.78 -14.50 2.13
C TRP A 38 11.00 -13.87 3.26
N ASP A 39 11.68 -13.65 4.38
CA ASP A 39 11.08 -13.04 5.56
C ASP A 39 11.57 -11.60 5.78
N ALA A 40 11.15 -11.00 6.89
CA ALA A 40 11.56 -9.65 7.25
C ALA A 40 13.09 -9.51 7.38
N SER A 41 13.77 -10.55 7.89
CA SER A 41 15.21 -10.54 8.10
C SER A 41 15.98 -10.61 6.79
N ASP A 42 15.48 -11.33 5.79
CA ASP A 42 16.04 -11.30 4.44
C ASP A 42 15.97 -9.88 3.86
N VAL A 43 14.80 -9.24 3.90
CA VAL A 43 14.60 -7.87 3.40
C VAL A 43 15.52 -6.88 4.13
N GLU A 44 15.61 -6.96 5.47
CA GLU A 44 16.49 -6.11 6.27
C GLU A 44 17.97 -6.31 5.91
N SER A 45 18.39 -7.55 5.68
CA SER A 45 19.76 -7.86 5.26
C SER A 45 20.06 -7.24 3.89
N TRP A 46 19.14 -7.36 2.93
CA TRP A 46 19.32 -6.84 1.57
C TRP A 46 19.37 -5.32 1.51
N GLU A 47 18.72 -4.62 2.45
CA GLU A 47 18.86 -3.17 2.61
C GLU A 47 20.26 -2.73 3.06
N ILE A 48 21.09 -3.67 3.53
CA ILE A 48 22.48 -3.43 3.94
C ILE A 48 23.46 -3.96 2.88
N VAL A 49 23.32 -5.23 2.49
CA VAL A 49 24.31 -5.92 1.64
C VAL A 49 23.89 -6.02 0.16
N GLY A 50 22.63 -5.71 -0.14
CA GLY A 50 22.04 -5.80 -1.48
C GLY A 50 21.22 -7.09 -1.66
N PRO A 51 20.16 -7.04 -2.48
CA PRO A 51 19.38 -8.24 -2.77
C PRO A 51 20.19 -9.23 -3.64
N PRO A 52 19.97 -10.55 -3.48
CA PRO A 52 20.51 -11.52 -4.41
C PRO A 52 19.89 -11.35 -5.79
N VAL A 53 20.63 -11.70 -6.84
CA VAL A 53 20.18 -11.59 -8.24
C VAL A 53 18.84 -12.31 -8.47
N THR A 54 18.63 -13.44 -7.78
CA THR A 54 17.39 -14.23 -7.85
C THR A 54 16.16 -13.48 -7.32
N ALA A 55 16.35 -12.49 -6.44
CA ALA A 55 15.26 -11.69 -5.88
C ALA A 55 14.99 -10.40 -6.69
N GLU A 56 15.92 -9.94 -7.52
CA GLU A 56 15.80 -8.60 -8.13
C GLU A 56 14.59 -8.44 -9.05
N GLU A 57 14.29 -9.43 -9.89
CA GLU A 57 13.13 -9.39 -10.79
C GLU A 57 11.83 -9.33 -9.99
N HIS A 58 11.66 -10.27 -9.05
CA HIS A 58 10.47 -10.34 -8.20
C HIS A 58 10.28 -9.09 -7.32
N LEU A 59 11.36 -8.49 -6.82
CA LEU A 59 11.31 -7.22 -6.09
C LEU A 59 10.74 -6.11 -6.98
N ASN A 60 11.19 -6.02 -8.24
CA ASN A 60 10.68 -5.03 -9.18
C ASN A 60 9.18 -5.25 -9.48
N GLU A 61 8.78 -6.50 -9.70
CA GLU A 61 7.38 -6.86 -9.93
C GLU A 61 6.49 -6.55 -8.72
N THR A 62 6.94 -6.89 -7.51
CA THR A 62 6.23 -6.61 -6.26
C THR A 62 6.02 -5.12 -6.07
N PHE A 63 7.05 -4.30 -6.29
CA PHE A 63 6.90 -2.84 -6.23
C PHE A 63 5.97 -2.30 -7.31
N ALA A 64 6.04 -2.83 -8.53
CA ALA A 64 5.16 -2.41 -9.62
C ALA A 64 3.69 -2.71 -9.28
N ALA A 65 3.42 -3.93 -8.81
CA ALA A 65 2.10 -4.38 -8.39
C ALA A 65 1.57 -3.57 -7.18
N ALA A 66 2.40 -3.31 -6.18
CA ALA A 66 2.02 -2.46 -5.04
C ALA A 66 1.62 -1.04 -5.49
N ASN A 67 2.41 -0.43 -6.39
CA ASN A 67 2.14 0.89 -6.93
C ASN A 67 0.85 0.91 -7.79
N GLU A 68 0.65 -0.10 -8.62
CA GLU A 68 -0.58 -0.22 -9.43
C GLU A 68 -1.82 -0.42 -8.55
N PHE A 69 -1.70 -1.24 -7.51
CA PHE A 69 -2.74 -1.45 -6.52
C PHE A 69 -3.12 -0.13 -5.83
N VAL A 70 -2.14 0.60 -5.30
CA VAL A 70 -2.34 1.92 -4.66
C VAL A 70 -3.00 2.90 -5.62
N ALA A 71 -2.52 3.00 -6.87
CA ALA A 71 -3.10 3.92 -7.85
C ALA A 71 -4.55 3.58 -8.19
N THR A 72 -4.87 2.29 -8.32
CA THR A 72 -6.22 1.80 -8.60
C THR A 72 -7.15 2.07 -7.42
N LEU A 73 -6.70 1.79 -6.21
CA LEU A 73 -7.46 2.02 -4.99
C LEU A 73 -7.68 3.51 -4.74
N ALA A 74 -6.66 4.35 -4.96
CA ALA A 74 -6.77 5.81 -4.83
C ALA A 74 -7.83 6.37 -5.79
N ARG A 75 -7.87 5.89 -7.05
CA ARG A 75 -8.92 6.28 -8.02
C ARG A 75 -10.31 5.82 -7.59
N ARG A 76 -10.42 4.66 -6.94
CA ARG A 76 -11.69 4.19 -6.38
C ARG A 76 -12.15 5.10 -5.25
N LEU A 77 -11.29 5.36 -4.26
CA LEU A 77 -11.58 6.23 -3.11
C LEU A 77 -11.94 7.66 -3.56
N TYR A 78 -11.15 8.23 -4.46
CA TYR A 78 -11.43 9.54 -5.07
C TYR A 78 -12.83 9.59 -5.66
N ARG A 79 -13.23 8.58 -6.47
CA ARG A 79 -14.57 8.54 -7.08
C ARG A 79 -15.70 8.30 -6.08
N THR A 80 -15.40 7.68 -4.94
CA THR A 80 -16.38 7.50 -3.86
C THR A 80 -16.64 8.81 -3.12
N VAL A 81 -15.60 9.62 -2.94
CA VAL A 81 -15.69 10.90 -2.22
C VAL A 81 -16.17 12.04 -3.11
N MET A 82 -15.70 12.10 -4.35
CA MET A 82 -16.06 13.16 -5.29
C MET A 82 -17.49 12.98 -5.79
N PRO A 83 -18.36 14.00 -5.63
CA PRO A 83 -19.64 14.03 -6.32
C PRO A 83 -19.42 14.01 -7.84
N GLY A 84 -20.29 13.31 -8.57
CA GLY A 84 -20.24 13.30 -10.03
C GLY A 84 -20.37 14.72 -10.63
N GLY A 85 -19.69 14.98 -11.74
CA GLY A 85 -19.82 16.24 -12.47
C GLY A 85 -18.89 17.38 -12.03
N GLY A 86 -17.80 17.09 -11.31
CA GLY A 86 -16.77 18.09 -10.96
C GLY A 86 -17.17 19.04 -9.83
N VAL A 87 -18.19 18.65 -9.05
CA VAL A 87 -18.62 19.39 -7.85
C VAL A 87 -17.69 19.02 -6.70
N ALA A 88 -17.33 19.99 -5.87
CA ALA A 88 -16.51 19.76 -4.69
C ALA A 88 -17.26 18.91 -3.63
N PRO A 89 -16.56 18.03 -2.89
CA PRO A 89 -17.16 17.32 -1.77
C PRO A 89 -17.50 18.29 -0.63
N GLU A 90 -18.40 17.87 0.27
CA GLU A 90 -18.80 18.67 1.42
C GLU A 90 -17.61 18.90 2.38
N GLU A 91 -17.54 20.08 3.00
CA GLU A 91 -16.55 20.35 4.05
C GLU A 91 -16.73 19.36 5.21
N GLY A 92 -15.62 18.78 5.68
CA GLY A 92 -15.63 17.73 6.69
C GLY A 92 -15.80 16.31 6.13
N THR A 93 -15.85 16.14 4.79
CA THR A 93 -15.78 14.80 4.19
C THR A 93 -14.45 14.13 4.55
N ALA A 94 -14.53 12.90 5.06
CA ALA A 94 -13.37 12.14 5.51
C ALA A 94 -13.21 10.83 4.74
N ILE A 95 -11.96 10.42 4.55
CA ILE A 95 -11.61 9.09 4.06
C ILE A 95 -11.14 8.25 5.26
N THR A 96 -11.69 7.06 5.40
CA THR A 96 -11.29 6.15 6.47
C THR A 96 -9.85 5.65 6.25
N ALA A 97 -9.02 5.80 7.26
CA ALA A 97 -7.72 5.17 7.39
C ALA A 97 -7.78 4.07 8.46
N PHE A 98 -6.86 3.10 8.39
CA PHE A 98 -6.82 1.96 9.31
C PHE A 98 -5.53 1.95 10.11
N PRO A 99 -5.56 1.66 11.41
CA PRO A 99 -4.36 1.63 12.25
C PRO A 99 -3.58 0.31 12.17
N ASP A 100 -4.23 -0.78 11.75
CA ASP A 100 -3.65 -2.11 11.69
C ASP A 100 -4.39 -3.01 10.67
N ASP A 101 -3.75 -4.13 10.31
CA ASP A 101 -4.27 -5.10 9.35
C ASP A 101 -5.57 -5.79 9.80
N LEU A 102 -5.72 -6.07 11.10
CA LEU A 102 -6.89 -6.78 11.62
C LEU A 102 -8.15 -5.91 11.49
N THR A 103 -8.05 -4.66 11.91
CA THR A 103 -9.09 -3.65 11.79
C THR A 103 -9.43 -3.37 10.33
N PHE A 104 -8.41 -3.33 9.46
CA PHE A 104 -8.59 -3.19 8.02
C PHE A 104 -9.34 -4.36 7.41
N TRP A 105 -8.86 -5.60 7.58
CA TRP A 105 -9.47 -6.78 6.97
C TRP A 105 -10.88 -7.06 7.50
N SER A 106 -11.16 -6.73 8.76
CA SER A 106 -12.52 -6.82 9.28
C SER A 106 -13.48 -5.83 8.61
N ALA A 107 -13.02 -4.64 8.24
CA ALA A 107 -13.84 -3.63 7.58
C ALA A 107 -13.90 -3.79 6.05
N GLN A 108 -12.87 -4.43 5.47
CA GLN A 108 -12.64 -4.57 4.04
C GLN A 108 -12.22 -6.02 3.73
N PRO A 109 -13.12 -7.00 3.90
CA PRO A 109 -12.78 -8.43 3.86
C PRO A 109 -12.23 -8.92 2.51
N ASP A 110 -12.57 -8.24 1.41
CA ASP A 110 -12.07 -8.54 0.07
C ASP A 110 -10.55 -8.29 -0.08
N PHE A 111 -9.92 -7.60 0.88
CA PHE A 111 -8.51 -7.25 0.88
C PHE A 111 -7.66 -8.06 1.87
N GLY A 112 -8.17 -9.23 2.32
CA GLY A 112 -7.42 -10.11 3.22
C GLY A 112 -6.01 -10.42 2.70
N GLY A 113 -5.01 -10.26 3.57
CA GLY A 113 -3.60 -10.48 3.25
C GLY A 113 -2.88 -9.29 2.60
N ILE A 114 -3.59 -8.21 2.26
CA ILE A 114 -3.00 -6.95 1.82
C ILE A 114 -2.72 -6.06 3.04
N PRO A 115 -1.51 -5.50 3.19
CA PRO A 115 -1.20 -4.58 4.28
C PRO A 115 -2.08 -3.33 4.26
N HIS A 116 -2.63 -2.94 5.42
CA HIS A 116 -3.44 -1.73 5.59
C HIS A 116 -2.69 -0.45 5.16
N ALA A 117 -1.36 -0.44 5.24
CA ALA A 117 -0.53 0.68 4.80
C ALA A 117 -0.77 1.06 3.33
N LEU A 118 -0.99 0.09 2.43
CA LEU A 118 -1.30 0.38 1.02
C LEU A 118 -2.65 1.10 0.87
N TRP A 119 -3.63 0.75 1.71
CA TRP A 119 -4.90 1.48 1.75
C TRP A 119 -4.68 2.91 2.23
N ASN A 120 -3.92 3.11 3.31
CA ASN A 120 -3.69 4.44 3.88
C ASN A 120 -2.97 5.37 2.89
N ILE A 121 -2.02 4.84 2.10
CA ILE A 121 -1.37 5.62 1.03
C ILE A 121 -2.37 5.95 -0.08
N ALA A 122 -3.22 5.01 -0.47
CA ALA A 122 -4.26 5.27 -1.46
C ALA A 122 -5.26 6.35 -0.98
N ALA A 123 -5.62 6.34 0.31
CA ALA A 123 -6.46 7.34 0.94
C ALA A 123 -5.79 8.72 0.94
N LEU A 124 -4.52 8.80 1.33
CA LEU A 124 -3.72 10.03 1.25
C LEU A 124 -3.66 10.58 -0.17
N GLN A 125 -3.40 9.72 -1.16
CA GLN A 125 -3.32 10.10 -2.57
C GLN A 125 -4.66 10.61 -3.10
N ALA A 126 -5.78 9.96 -2.73
CA ALA A 126 -7.11 10.40 -3.09
C ALA A 126 -7.45 11.77 -2.48
N ALA A 127 -7.18 11.96 -1.17
CA ALA A 127 -7.39 13.24 -0.50
C ALA A 127 -6.56 14.36 -1.15
N GLU A 128 -5.32 14.08 -1.53
CA GLU A 128 -4.45 15.06 -2.20
C GLU A 128 -4.94 15.42 -3.61
N TRP A 129 -5.49 14.47 -4.36
CA TRP A 129 -6.11 14.74 -5.66
C TRP A 129 -7.33 15.65 -5.52
N ILE A 130 -8.20 15.36 -4.55
CA ILE A 130 -9.39 16.18 -4.27
C ILE A 130 -8.98 17.60 -3.90
N ARG A 131 -7.99 17.74 -3.01
CA ARG A 131 -7.46 19.05 -2.61
C ARG A 131 -6.92 19.85 -3.79
N LYS A 132 -6.16 19.21 -4.68
CA LYS A 132 -5.60 19.86 -5.87
C LYS A 132 -6.67 20.32 -6.85
N GLU A 133 -7.76 19.57 -6.99
CA GLU A 133 -8.81 19.85 -7.96
C GLU A 133 -9.86 20.84 -7.44
N THR A 134 -10.20 20.75 -6.16
CA THR A 134 -11.36 21.47 -5.58
C THR A 134 -10.96 22.50 -4.52
N GLY A 135 -9.73 22.43 -3.99
CA GLY A 135 -9.29 23.22 -2.84
C GLY A 135 -9.79 22.69 -1.48
N VAL A 136 -10.70 21.71 -1.46
CA VAL A 136 -11.24 21.13 -0.22
C VAL A 136 -10.24 20.14 0.39
N VAL A 137 -10.03 20.26 1.70
CA VAL A 137 -9.19 19.33 2.46
C VAL A 137 -10.09 18.20 2.97
N CYS A 138 -9.90 16.99 2.45
CA CYS A 138 -10.49 15.79 3.02
C CYS A 138 -9.67 15.32 4.21
N GLU A 139 -10.32 15.11 5.35
CA GLU A 139 -9.66 14.57 6.53
C GLU A 139 -9.44 13.06 6.39
N LEU A 140 -8.40 12.55 7.06
CA LEU A 140 -8.22 11.11 7.24
C LEU A 140 -8.64 10.73 8.65
N HIS A 141 -9.68 9.91 8.76
CA HIS A 141 -10.19 9.45 10.04
C HIS A 141 -9.72 8.02 10.29
N ALA A 142 -8.86 7.85 11.29
CA ALA A 142 -8.44 6.54 11.73
C ALA A 142 -9.62 5.81 12.36
N ARG A 143 -9.91 4.60 11.87
CA ARG A 143 -10.89 3.72 12.50
C ARG A 143 -10.39 3.27 13.86
N GLU A 144 -11.30 3.11 14.83
CA GLU A 144 -10.97 2.53 16.13
C GLU A 144 -10.43 1.09 15.96
N PRO A 145 -9.31 0.75 16.62
CA PRO A 145 -8.76 -0.60 16.57
C PRO A 145 -9.73 -1.65 17.13
N LEU A 146 -9.72 -2.84 16.54
CA LEU A 146 -10.36 -4.02 17.12
C LEU A 146 -9.47 -4.57 18.25
N VAL A 147 -9.64 -4.01 19.45
CA VAL A 147 -8.94 -4.45 20.66
C VAL A 147 -9.42 -5.83 21.11
#